data_AF-G7Y7Q7-F1
#
_entry.id   AF-G7Y7Q7-F1
#
_cell.length_a   1.000
_cell.length_b   1.000
_cell.length_c   1.000
_cell.angle_alpha   90.00
_cell.angle_beta   90.00
_cell.angle_gamma   90.00
#
_symmetry.space_group_name_H-M   'P 1'
#
loop_
_entity.id
_entity.type
_entity.pdbx_description
1 polymer ?
#
loop_
_entity_poly.entity_id
_entity_poly.type
_entity_poly.pdbx_seq_one_letter_code
_entity_poly.pdbx_strand_id
1 'polypeptide(L)'
;MTKQLLDLGANPNLVDQYPGSLKLARETHVYHGDIEWRRLTQFTDFLNPSADFRGCTALHYAVLVNDLSLVRLLVDKGADVSIVNERGHRPIMYAKDRSIKELLTKAETELEKKKAEKEREERRLQPLESRLRKALVGQEAAIRTVSAAIRRKENGWYDEDHPLVFLFLGSSGIGKTELAKQIAAYLHKDVKKGFIRIDMSEYQQKHEVSKFIGSPPGYIGHEQGGQLTQALSACPNAVVLFDETEKAHPDVLTALLQLFDEGRLTDGRGHTIDCKDAIFIMTSNVGSQVIAEHAQALRQASGDSEADIELSRDFKENVMRPILRHNFLRDEFLGRINEMVYFLPFSTSELTQLVYRYLSMWQERASKRHSISLCWDREVIDLIVDGYDVYYGARSIQYEVERRIISLLALADEQGLISPGCQVRISVSHVSVKDESWSANKSGQSTTPSSETAASSTSSSPPRVVLRVTTPKGEQRDLDLTKTSIAWN
;
A
#
# COMPACT_ATOMS: atom_id res chain seq x y z
N MET A 1 45.87 10.30 17.39
CA MET A 1 45.42 10.59 16.01
C MET A 1 43.96 10.23 15.79
N THR A 2 43.53 8.96 15.88
CA THR A 2 42.14 8.54 15.59
C THR A 2 41.08 9.32 16.38
N LYS A 3 41.29 9.51 17.69
CA LYS A 3 40.39 10.31 18.53
C LYS A 3 40.20 11.74 18.01
N GLN A 4 41.30 12.41 17.66
CA GLN A 4 41.27 13.78 17.11
C GLN A 4 40.56 13.85 15.76
N LEU A 5 40.73 12.86 14.88
CA LEU A 5 40.02 12.81 13.60
C LEU A 5 38.52 12.68 13.79
N LEU A 6 38.07 11.79 14.70
CA LEU A 6 36.66 11.62 15.03
C LEU A 6 36.09 12.88 15.70
N ASP A 7 36.86 13.55 16.57
CA ASP A 7 36.47 14.83 17.20
C ASP A 7 36.33 15.96 16.15
N LEU A 8 37.11 15.92 15.06
CA LEU A 8 37.01 16.83 13.92
C LEU A 8 35.89 16.46 12.92
N GLY A 9 35.07 15.44 13.22
CA GLY A 9 33.91 15.05 12.41
C GLY A 9 34.20 14.00 11.34
N ALA A 10 35.32 13.26 11.42
CA ALA A 10 35.54 12.11 10.55
C ALA A 10 34.44 11.06 10.77
N ASN A 11 33.87 10.55 9.69
CA ASN A 11 32.81 9.54 9.75
C ASN A 11 33.41 8.13 9.93
N PRO A 12 33.19 7.44 11.07
CA PRO A 12 33.73 6.10 11.33
C PRO A 12 33.08 4.99 10.47
N ASN A 13 31.97 5.30 9.81
CA ASN A 13 31.16 4.36 9.03
C ASN A 13 31.47 4.38 7.52
N LEU A 14 32.46 5.18 7.09
CA LEU A 14 32.95 5.12 5.73
C LEU A 14 33.56 3.74 5.45
N VAL A 15 33.21 3.21 4.28
CA VAL A 15 33.67 1.90 3.80
C VAL A 15 34.88 2.06 2.90
N ASP A 16 35.85 1.16 3.03
CA ASP A 16 36.97 1.05 2.10
C ASP A 16 36.46 0.55 0.74
N GLN A 17 37.11 0.98 -0.33
CA GLN A 17 36.81 0.61 -1.72
C GLN A 17 37.91 -0.27 -2.34
N TYR A 18 38.91 -0.68 -1.56
CA TYR A 18 40.05 -1.42 -2.06
C TYR A 18 39.73 -2.88 -2.44
N PRO A 19 39.75 -3.23 -3.73
CA PRO A 19 39.33 -4.55 -4.22
C PRO A 19 40.42 -5.63 -4.07
N GLY A 20 41.56 -5.30 -3.47
CA GLY A 20 42.79 -6.09 -3.52
C GLY A 20 43.74 -5.59 -4.61
N SER A 21 45.04 -5.87 -4.45
CA SER A 21 46.10 -5.38 -5.33
C SER A 21 45.92 -5.82 -6.78
N LEU A 22 45.51 -7.07 -7.02
CA LEU A 22 45.36 -7.63 -8.38
C LEU A 22 44.20 -7.02 -9.16
N LYS A 23 43.05 -6.79 -8.51
CA LYS A 23 41.91 -6.14 -9.14
C LYS A 23 42.18 -4.65 -9.36
N LEU A 24 42.76 -3.97 -8.37
CA LEU A 24 43.07 -2.55 -8.48
C LEU A 24 44.13 -2.28 -9.57
N ALA A 25 45.14 -3.15 -9.71
CA ALA A 25 46.12 -3.07 -10.78
C ALA A 25 45.49 -3.13 -12.18
N ARG A 26 44.48 -3.99 -12.36
CA ARG A 26 43.73 -4.11 -13.62
C ARG A 26 42.90 -2.86 -13.91
N GLU A 27 42.31 -2.26 -12.88
CA GLU A 27 41.47 -1.06 -13.02
C GLU A 27 42.28 0.22 -13.26
N THR A 28 43.48 0.31 -12.66
CA THR A 28 44.30 1.55 -12.67
C THR A 28 45.49 1.50 -13.62
N HIS A 29 45.74 0.35 -14.28
CA HIS A 29 46.92 0.10 -15.12
C HIS A 29 48.27 0.30 -14.40
N VAL A 30 48.29 0.23 -13.07
CA VAL A 30 49.50 0.30 -12.25
C VAL A 30 50.03 -1.12 -11.99
N TYR A 31 51.35 -1.27 -11.88
CA TYR A 31 51.95 -2.55 -11.55
C TYR A 31 51.50 -3.03 -10.16
N HIS A 32 51.08 -4.29 -10.09
CA HIS A 32 50.59 -4.91 -8.86
C HIS A 32 51.55 -4.77 -7.67
N GLY A 33 52.84 -5.01 -7.91
CA GLY A 33 53.87 -4.90 -6.89
C GLY A 33 54.00 -3.51 -6.29
N ASP A 34 53.75 -2.45 -7.08
CA ASP A 34 53.78 -1.07 -6.59
C ASP A 34 52.62 -0.77 -5.65
N ILE A 35 51.44 -1.34 -5.94
CA ILE A 35 50.24 -1.20 -5.10
C ILE A 35 50.45 -1.93 -3.77
N GLU A 36 50.98 -3.16 -3.81
CA GLU A 36 51.29 -3.92 -2.59
C GLU A 36 52.36 -3.24 -1.77
N TRP A 37 53.42 -2.76 -2.41
CA TRP A 37 54.49 -2.02 -1.76
C TRP A 37 53.95 -0.77 -1.06
N ARG A 38 53.10 0.02 -1.73
CA ARG A 38 52.46 1.20 -1.12
C ARG A 38 51.55 0.83 0.04
N ARG A 39 50.75 -0.24 -0.08
CA ARG A 39 49.89 -0.71 1.02
C ARG A 39 50.72 -1.16 2.23
N LEU A 40 51.80 -1.92 2.02
CA LEU A 40 52.68 -2.37 3.10
C LEU A 40 53.43 -1.22 3.77
N THR A 41 53.96 -0.28 2.99
CA THR A 41 54.82 0.80 3.51
C THR A 41 54.07 2.03 4.00
N GLN A 42 52.93 2.38 3.40
CA GLN A 42 52.20 3.62 3.68
C GLN A 42 50.91 3.40 4.47
N PHE A 43 50.37 2.17 4.51
CA PHE A 43 49.10 1.88 5.20
C PHE A 43 49.30 0.93 6.39
N THR A 44 49.70 -0.32 6.16
CA THR A 44 50.06 -1.24 7.24
C THR A 44 50.83 -2.45 6.71
N ASP A 45 51.78 -2.91 7.50
CA ASP A 45 52.57 -4.13 7.30
C ASP A 45 51.88 -5.40 7.86
N PHE A 46 50.81 -5.23 8.65
CA PHE A 46 50.12 -6.33 9.34
C PHE A 46 48.99 -6.97 8.51
N LEU A 47 48.35 -6.22 7.62
CA LEU A 47 47.25 -6.71 6.79
C LEU A 47 47.76 -7.21 5.44
N ASN A 48 47.15 -8.28 4.93
CA ASN A 48 47.48 -8.82 3.61
C ASN A 48 47.12 -7.81 2.51
N PRO A 49 48.10 -7.23 1.79
CA PRO A 49 47.85 -6.21 0.77
C PRO A 49 47.07 -6.76 -0.43
N SER A 50 47.05 -8.08 -0.66
CA SER A 50 46.33 -8.70 -1.76
C SER A 50 44.87 -9.01 -1.44
N ALA A 51 44.43 -8.85 -0.18
CA ALA A 51 43.07 -9.14 0.23
C ALA A 51 42.06 -8.05 -0.23
N ASP A 52 40.85 -8.48 -0.59
CA ASP A 52 39.72 -7.59 -0.88
C ASP A 52 39.14 -7.06 0.43
N PHE A 53 39.17 -5.74 0.61
CA PHE A 53 38.66 -5.04 1.79
C PHE A 53 37.50 -4.11 1.46
N ARG A 54 36.88 -4.25 0.27
CA ARG A 54 35.70 -3.45 -0.07
C ARG A 54 34.58 -3.65 0.94
N GLY A 55 33.97 -2.54 1.36
CA GLY A 55 32.91 -2.56 2.37
C GLY A 55 33.41 -2.61 3.82
N CYS A 56 34.72 -2.77 4.07
CA CYS A 56 35.25 -2.75 5.43
C CYS A 56 35.27 -1.33 6.00
N THR A 57 34.71 -1.16 7.19
CA THR A 57 34.73 0.10 7.96
C THR A 57 35.95 0.18 8.88
N ALA A 58 36.19 1.35 9.48
CA ALA A 58 37.23 1.51 10.51
C ALA A 58 37.08 0.48 11.65
N LEU A 59 35.84 0.10 11.98
CA LEU A 59 35.55 -0.90 13.00
C LEU A 59 35.98 -2.32 12.57
N HIS A 60 35.80 -2.70 11.29
CA HIS A 60 36.31 -3.98 10.77
C HIS A 60 37.82 -4.08 10.95
N TYR A 61 38.54 -3.01 10.62
CA TYR A 61 39.99 -2.95 10.77
C TYR A 61 40.43 -3.01 12.23
N ALA A 62 39.79 -2.25 13.12
CA ALA A 62 40.11 -2.26 14.54
C ALA A 62 39.94 -3.67 15.17
N VAL A 63 38.92 -4.41 14.75
CA VAL A 63 38.68 -5.79 15.20
C VAL A 63 39.69 -6.76 14.60
N LEU A 64 40.03 -6.62 13.31
CA LEU A 64 41.05 -7.44 12.63
C LEU A 64 42.44 -7.30 13.27
N VAL A 65 42.81 -6.08 13.66
CA VAL A 65 44.06 -5.77 14.36
C VAL A 65 44.01 -6.18 15.84
N ASN A 66 42.82 -6.56 16.34
CA ASN A 66 42.58 -6.99 17.71
C ASN A 66 42.90 -5.88 18.76
N ASP A 67 42.61 -4.62 18.42
CA ASP A 67 42.81 -3.47 19.31
C ASP A 67 41.52 -3.11 20.05
N LEU A 68 41.44 -3.57 21.31
CA LEU A 68 40.30 -3.32 22.20
C LEU A 68 40.02 -1.83 22.45
N SER A 69 41.09 -1.01 22.56
CA SER A 69 40.95 0.41 22.89
C SER A 69 40.40 1.19 21.70
N LEU A 70 40.87 0.84 20.50
CA LEU A 70 40.37 1.43 19.26
C LEU A 70 38.92 1.01 18.98
N VAL A 71 38.57 -0.26 19.21
CA VAL A 71 37.17 -0.73 19.09
C VAL A 71 36.25 0.05 20.02
N ARG A 72 36.61 0.21 21.31
CA ARG A 72 35.82 1.01 22.27
C ARG A 72 35.65 2.45 21.78
N LEU A 73 36.75 3.10 21.39
CA LEU A 73 36.71 4.48 20.90
C LEU A 73 35.80 4.65 19.69
N LEU A 74 35.83 3.73 18.73
CA LEU A 74 34.99 3.78 17.53
C LEU A 74 33.51 3.59 17.87
N VAL A 75 33.19 2.62 18.73
CA VAL A 75 31.81 2.37 19.18
C VAL A 75 31.27 3.59 19.95
N ASP A 76 32.07 4.17 20.86
CA ASP A 76 31.70 5.37 21.63
C ASP A 76 31.45 6.59 20.71
N LYS A 77 32.13 6.63 19.56
CA LYS A 77 31.97 7.67 18.52
C LYS A 77 30.93 7.34 17.45
N GLY A 78 30.11 6.31 17.65
CA GLY A 78 28.97 6.00 16.79
C GLY A 78 29.29 5.16 15.55
N ALA A 79 30.33 4.32 15.62
CA ALA A 79 30.57 3.30 14.61
C ALA A 79 29.42 2.26 14.59
N ASP A 80 28.85 2.01 13.42
CA ASP A 80 27.79 1.05 13.20
C ASP A 80 28.38 -0.37 13.08
N VAL A 81 28.07 -1.17 14.09
CA VAL A 81 28.45 -2.58 14.22
C VAL A 81 27.68 -3.50 13.25
N SER A 82 26.61 -3.01 12.62
CA SER A 82 25.75 -3.79 11.72
C SER A 82 26.17 -3.77 10.25
N ILE A 83 27.10 -2.90 9.86
CA ILE A 83 27.58 -2.81 8.47
C ILE A 83 28.26 -4.11 8.06
N VAL A 84 27.89 -4.63 6.89
CA VAL A 84 28.53 -5.78 6.25
C VAL A 84 29.46 -5.34 5.14
N ASN A 85 30.57 -6.04 4.98
CA ASN A 85 31.46 -5.84 3.83
C ASN A 85 30.95 -6.57 2.57
N GLU A 86 31.68 -6.45 1.45
CA GLU A 86 31.33 -7.14 0.18
C GLU A 86 31.33 -8.68 0.29
N ARG A 87 31.90 -9.24 1.36
CA ARG A 87 31.85 -10.69 1.65
C ARG A 87 30.65 -11.08 2.52
N GLY A 88 29.81 -10.11 2.92
CA GLY A 88 28.68 -10.31 3.83
C GLY A 88 29.08 -10.44 5.30
N HIS A 89 30.33 -10.15 5.66
CA HIS A 89 30.81 -10.29 7.03
C HIS A 89 30.62 -9.01 7.84
N ARG A 90 30.18 -9.17 9.09
CA ARG A 90 30.11 -8.09 10.10
C ARG A 90 31.44 -7.97 10.87
N PRO A 91 31.74 -6.83 11.51
CA PRO A 91 32.95 -6.66 12.31
C PRO A 91 33.14 -7.75 13.36
N ILE A 92 32.07 -8.16 14.04
CA ILE A 92 32.11 -9.20 15.08
C ILE A 92 32.61 -10.57 14.57
N MET A 93 32.41 -10.88 13.29
CA MET A 93 32.84 -12.15 12.70
C MET A 93 34.38 -12.24 12.60
N TYR A 94 35.08 -11.11 12.63
CA TYR A 94 36.54 -11.04 12.64
C TYR A 94 37.13 -11.05 14.05
N ALA A 95 36.31 -10.96 15.10
CA ALA A 95 36.78 -10.88 16.48
C ALA A 95 37.37 -12.21 16.96
N LYS A 96 38.67 -12.20 17.28
CA LYS A 96 39.36 -13.34 17.89
C LYS A 96 39.27 -13.32 19.41
N ASP A 97 39.39 -12.13 20.00
CA ASP A 97 39.33 -11.94 21.45
C ASP A 97 37.89 -11.95 21.98
N ARG A 98 37.69 -12.68 23.08
CA ARG A 98 36.40 -12.76 23.79
C ARG A 98 35.97 -11.39 24.29
N SER A 99 36.89 -10.55 24.77
CA SER A 99 36.55 -9.21 25.26
C SER A 99 36.01 -8.29 24.16
N ILE A 100 36.59 -8.35 22.95
CA ILE A 100 36.08 -7.60 21.79
C ILE A 100 34.71 -8.14 21.37
N LYS A 101 34.55 -9.47 21.32
CA LYS A 101 33.27 -10.09 20.98
C LYS A 101 32.15 -9.67 21.95
N GLU A 102 32.42 -9.67 23.25
CA GLU A 102 31.45 -9.23 24.28
C GLU A 102 31.11 -7.74 24.19
N LEU A 103 32.06 -6.88 23.81
CA LEU A 103 31.77 -5.46 23.58
C LEU A 103 30.92 -5.24 22.34
N LEU A 104 31.21 -5.95 21.26
CA LEU A 104 30.45 -5.82 20.01
C LEU A 104 29.04 -6.38 20.17
N THR A 105 28.84 -7.51 20.86
CA THR A 105 27.46 -7.99 21.14
C THR A 105 26.68 -7.00 21.99
N LYS A 106 27.31 -6.40 23.01
CA LYS A 106 26.67 -5.33 23.79
C LYS A 106 26.34 -4.11 22.94
N ALA A 107 27.27 -3.67 22.09
CA ALA A 107 27.05 -2.55 21.19
C ALA A 107 25.95 -2.83 20.15
N GLU A 108 25.86 -4.06 19.64
CA GLU A 108 24.79 -4.52 18.74
C GLU A 108 23.42 -4.44 19.41
N THR A 109 23.30 -5.00 20.61
CA THR A 109 22.04 -4.95 21.37
C THR A 109 21.63 -3.52 21.73
N GLU A 110 22.57 -2.64 22.11
CA GLU A 110 22.28 -1.23 22.38
C GLU A 110 21.90 -0.46 21.10
N LEU A 111 22.54 -0.75 19.96
CA LEU A 111 22.19 -0.17 18.67
C LEU A 111 20.78 -0.60 18.23
N GLU A 112 20.44 -1.88 18.40
CA GLU A 112 19.10 -2.41 18.13
C GLU A 112 18.05 -1.74 19.03
N LYS A 113 18.32 -1.61 20.34
CA LYS A 113 17.44 -0.88 21.27
C LYS A 113 17.24 0.57 20.83
N LYS A 114 18.31 1.30 20.48
CA LYS A 114 18.22 2.68 20.01
C LYS A 114 17.43 2.80 18.70
N LYS A 115 17.63 1.88 17.75
CA LYS A 115 16.86 1.81 16.51
C LYS A 115 15.38 1.58 16.82
N ALA A 116 15.07 0.59 17.65
CA ALA A 116 13.70 0.28 18.07
C ALA A 116 13.03 1.43 18.84
N GLU A 117 13.77 2.15 19.69
CA GLU A 117 13.30 3.32 20.41
C GLU A 117 12.98 4.47 19.45
N LYS A 118 13.88 4.78 18.51
CA LYS A 118 13.63 5.77 17.47
C LYS A 118 12.42 5.42 16.62
N GLU A 119 12.28 4.17 16.19
CA GLU A 119 11.10 3.70 15.46
C GLU A 119 9.83 3.82 16.31
N ARG A 120 9.90 3.59 17.62
CA ARG A 120 8.78 3.80 18.55
C ARG A 120 8.42 5.28 18.70
N GLU A 121 9.40 6.18 18.76
CA GLU A 121 9.17 7.63 18.78
C GLU A 121 8.52 8.12 17.48
N GLU A 122 9.02 7.68 16.32
CA GLU A 122 8.43 8.01 15.02
C GLU A 122 6.96 7.54 14.92
N ARG A 123 6.64 6.35 15.46
CA ARG A 123 5.27 5.83 15.55
C ARG A 123 4.38 6.66 16.48
N ARG A 124 4.92 7.22 17.56
CA ARG A 124 4.18 8.13 18.46
C ARG A 124 3.87 9.46 17.78
N LEU A 125 4.83 10.01 17.03
CA LEU A 125 4.68 11.28 16.32
C LEU A 125 3.71 11.19 15.15
N GLN A 126 3.73 10.08 14.41
CA GLN A 126 2.83 9.83 13.29
C GLN A 126 2.15 8.46 13.44
N PRO A 127 0.99 8.42 14.13
CA PRO A 127 0.19 7.21 14.26
C PRO A 127 -0.17 6.63 12.90
N LEU A 128 -0.29 5.30 12.85
CA LEU A 128 -0.65 4.54 11.65
C LEU A 128 -1.92 5.08 10.98
N GLU A 129 -2.95 5.39 11.77
CA GLU A 129 -4.21 5.96 11.28
C GLU A 129 -3.99 7.24 10.47
N SER A 130 -3.12 8.13 10.94
CA SER A 130 -2.83 9.40 10.24
C SER A 130 -2.16 9.15 8.89
N ARG A 131 -1.28 8.15 8.80
CA ARG A 131 -0.63 7.76 7.54
C ARG A 131 -1.63 7.15 6.57
N LEU A 132 -2.49 6.26 7.06
CA LEU A 132 -3.54 5.62 6.25
C LEU A 132 -4.55 6.64 5.71
N ARG A 133 -5.00 7.60 6.53
CA ARG A 133 -5.93 8.68 6.12
C ARG A 133 -5.39 9.58 5.01
N LYS A 134 -4.07 9.71 4.86
CA LYS A 134 -3.48 10.47 3.74
C LYS A 134 -3.71 9.76 2.41
N ALA A 135 -3.60 8.43 2.39
CA ALA A 135 -3.71 7.64 1.17
C ALA A 135 -5.15 7.20 0.87
N LEU A 136 -5.95 6.94 1.90
CA LEU A 136 -7.32 6.47 1.79
C LEU A 136 -8.33 7.62 1.94
N VAL A 137 -9.55 7.41 1.44
CA VAL A 137 -10.69 8.29 1.69
C VAL A 137 -11.73 7.49 2.44
N GLY A 138 -12.22 8.03 3.55
CA GLY A 138 -13.23 7.38 4.37
C GLY A 138 -12.75 6.11 5.10
N GLN A 139 -13.70 5.21 5.37
CA GLN A 139 -13.46 3.90 6.00
C GLN A 139 -12.81 4.00 7.39
N GLU A 140 -13.17 5.01 8.17
CA GLU A 140 -12.53 5.33 9.45
C GLU A 140 -12.63 4.17 10.45
N ALA A 141 -13.80 3.52 10.55
CA ALA A 141 -14.00 2.34 11.41
C ALA A 141 -13.07 1.17 11.03
N ALA A 142 -12.82 0.96 9.74
CA ALA A 142 -11.91 -0.08 9.25
C ALA A 142 -10.45 0.27 9.57
N ILE A 143 -10.04 1.52 9.30
CA ILE A 143 -8.70 2.04 9.61
C ILE A 143 -8.42 1.90 11.11
N ARG A 144 -9.36 2.27 11.97
CA ARG A 144 -9.21 2.19 13.44
C ARG A 144 -9.05 0.76 13.93
N THR A 145 -9.90 -0.16 13.46
CA THR A 145 -9.85 -1.59 13.84
C THR A 145 -8.51 -2.22 13.46
N VAL A 146 -8.10 -2.03 12.21
CA VAL A 146 -6.83 -2.56 11.69
C VAL A 146 -5.64 -1.93 12.42
N SER A 147 -5.65 -0.62 12.61
CA SER A 147 -4.54 0.08 13.27
C SER A 147 -4.39 -0.34 14.73
N ALA A 148 -5.50 -0.59 15.43
CA ALA A 148 -5.48 -1.12 16.80
C ALA A 148 -4.88 -2.53 16.88
N ALA A 149 -5.23 -3.42 15.94
CA ALA A 149 -4.66 -4.78 15.87
C ALA A 149 -3.17 -4.78 15.51
N ILE A 150 -2.75 -3.97 14.53
CA ILE A 150 -1.32 -3.84 14.17
C ILE A 150 -0.54 -3.22 15.33
N ARG A 151 -1.08 -2.21 16.00
CA ARG A 151 -0.45 -1.60 17.18
C ARG A 151 -0.28 -2.61 18.31
N ARG A 152 -1.25 -3.49 18.53
CA ARG A 152 -1.11 -4.62 19.48
C ARG A 152 0.06 -5.51 19.09
N LYS A 153 0.13 -5.92 17.81
CA LYS A 153 1.21 -6.74 17.27
C LYS A 153 2.58 -6.11 17.46
N GLU A 154 2.78 -4.89 16.98
CA GLU A 154 4.06 -4.19 17.03
C GLU A 154 4.56 -3.86 18.46
N ASN A 155 3.68 -3.90 19.46
CA ASN A 155 4.04 -3.65 20.86
C ASN A 155 4.07 -4.94 21.70
N GLY A 156 3.92 -6.12 21.09
CA GLY A 156 3.95 -7.40 21.78
C GLY A 156 2.71 -7.70 22.63
N TRP A 157 1.59 -7.01 22.38
CA TRP A 157 0.30 -7.26 23.05
C TRP A 157 -0.61 -8.14 22.18
N TYR A 158 -0.05 -9.20 21.60
CA TYR A 158 -0.75 -10.14 20.75
C TYR A 158 -0.25 -11.56 21.01
N ASP A 159 -0.94 -12.54 20.44
CA ASP A 159 -0.52 -13.93 20.49
C ASP A 159 0.64 -14.18 19.52
N GLU A 160 1.85 -14.40 20.05
CA GLU A 160 3.05 -14.64 19.24
C GLU A 160 3.05 -16.02 18.56
N ASP A 161 2.19 -16.94 18.99
CA ASP A 161 2.12 -18.29 18.41
C ASP A 161 1.27 -18.36 17.14
N HIS A 162 0.44 -17.35 16.90
CA HIS A 162 -0.47 -17.30 15.76
C HIS A 162 -0.28 -16.01 14.94
N PRO A 163 -0.39 -16.10 13.60
CA PRO A 163 -0.27 -14.91 12.78
C PRO A 163 -1.50 -14.02 12.91
N LEU A 164 -1.36 -12.74 12.53
CA LEU A 164 -2.48 -11.80 12.54
C LEU A 164 -3.30 -11.95 11.27
N VAL A 165 -4.57 -12.33 11.41
CA VAL A 165 -5.50 -12.65 10.33
C VAL A 165 -6.70 -11.70 10.36
N PHE A 166 -6.92 -11.01 9.25
CA PHE A 166 -8.07 -10.13 9.03
C PHE A 166 -9.01 -10.70 7.96
N LEU A 167 -10.31 -10.46 8.14
CA LEU A 167 -11.30 -10.66 7.08
C LEU A 167 -11.97 -9.33 6.73
N PHE A 168 -11.69 -8.81 5.55
CA PHE A 168 -12.24 -7.57 5.02
C PHE A 168 -13.51 -7.85 4.23
N LEU A 169 -14.63 -7.30 4.68
CA LEU A 169 -15.97 -7.53 4.15
C LEU A 169 -16.54 -6.24 3.57
N GLY A 170 -17.16 -6.29 2.40
CA GLY A 170 -17.87 -5.14 1.81
C GLY A 170 -17.97 -5.24 0.29
N SER A 171 -18.56 -4.24 -0.36
CA SER A 171 -18.73 -4.21 -1.83
C SER A 171 -17.39 -4.15 -2.58
N SER A 172 -17.43 -4.45 -3.88
CA SER A 172 -16.27 -4.29 -4.75
C SER A 172 -15.88 -2.81 -4.86
N GLY A 173 -14.58 -2.52 -5.02
CA GLY A 173 -14.13 -1.14 -5.22
C GLY A 173 -14.23 -0.21 -3.99
N ILE A 174 -14.56 -0.72 -2.80
CA ILE A 174 -14.72 0.10 -1.58
C ILE A 174 -13.40 0.41 -0.83
N GLY A 175 -12.29 -0.18 -1.26
CA GLY A 175 -10.96 0.11 -0.69
C GLY A 175 -10.32 -1.02 0.14
N LYS A 176 -10.90 -2.22 0.18
CA LYS A 176 -10.34 -3.40 0.89
C LYS A 176 -8.88 -3.68 0.51
N THR A 177 -8.62 -3.89 -0.78
CA THR A 177 -7.29 -4.15 -1.35
C THR A 177 -6.35 -2.96 -1.16
N GLU A 178 -6.88 -1.74 -1.21
CA GLU A 178 -6.07 -0.53 -1.06
C GLU A 178 -5.58 -0.38 0.37
N LEU A 179 -6.43 -0.62 1.37
CA LEU A 179 -6.02 -0.65 2.77
C LEU A 179 -4.91 -1.68 3.01
N ALA A 180 -5.01 -2.88 2.44
CA ALA A 180 -3.97 -3.91 2.53
C ALA A 180 -2.61 -3.44 1.97
N LYS A 181 -2.62 -2.77 0.80
CA LYS A 181 -1.40 -2.19 0.22
C LYS A 181 -0.79 -1.10 1.09
N GLN A 182 -1.63 -0.24 1.67
CA GLN A 182 -1.15 0.84 2.54
C GLN A 182 -0.56 0.31 3.86
N ILE A 183 -1.10 -0.80 4.39
CA ILE A 183 -0.49 -1.51 5.53
C ILE A 183 0.90 -2.03 5.15
N ALA A 184 1.03 -2.69 3.99
CA ALA A 184 2.32 -3.19 3.53
C ALA A 184 3.34 -2.07 3.29
N ALA A 185 2.88 -0.94 2.74
CA ALA A 185 3.71 0.26 2.56
C ALA A 185 4.13 0.92 3.87
N TYR A 186 3.36 0.74 4.94
CA TYR A 186 3.72 1.20 6.27
C TYR A 186 4.75 0.28 6.94
N LEU A 187 4.59 -1.05 6.82
CA LEU A 187 5.46 -2.03 7.48
C LEU A 187 6.79 -2.24 6.76
N HIS A 188 6.80 -2.12 5.43
CA HIS A 188 7.97 -2.42 4.60
C HIS A 188 8.40 -1.22 3.77
N LYS A 189 9.71 -0.93 3.80
CA LYS A 189 10.31 0.08 2.90
C LYS A 189 10.18 -0.31 1.43
N ASP A 190 10.30 -1.60 1.12
CA ASP A 190 10.09 -2.15 -0.23
C ASP A 190 8.74 -2.85 -0.31
N VAL A 191 7.70 -2.10 -0.72
CA VAL A 191 6.32 -2.59 -0.83
C VAL A 191 6.21 -3.78 -1.76
N LYS A 192 7.03 -3.86 -2.83
CA LYS A 192 6.95 -4.95 -3.81
C LYS A 192 7.34 -6.29 -3.21
N LYS A 193 8.25 -6.29 -2.22
CA LYS A 193 8.66 -7.49 -1.51
C LYS A 193 7.77 -7.79 -0.32
N GLY A 194 7.31 -6.75 0.37
CA GLY A 194 6.49 -6.86 1.58
C GLY A 194 4.99 -7.07 1.34
N PHE A 195 4.50 -6.92 0.10
CA PHE A 195 3.10 -7.13 -0.25
C PHE A 195 2.96 -8.31 -1.23
N ILE A 196 2.35 -9.40 -0.75
CA ILE A 196 2.07 -10.59 -1.54
C ILE A 196 0.56 -10.60 -1.82
N ARG A 197 0.16 -10.58 -3.09
CA ARG A 197 -1.26 -10.69 -3.49
C ARG A 197 -1.50 -12.00 -4.19
N ILE A 198 -2.51 -12.73 -3.73
CA ILE A 198 -2.98 -13.98 -4.31
C ILE A 198 -4.46 -13.81 -4.66
N ASP A 199 -4.79 -13.99 -5.94
CA ASP A 199 -6.17 -13.97 -6.40
C ASP A 199 -6.78 -15.36 -6.21
N MET A 200 -7.73 -15.47 -5.29
CA MET A 200 -8.32 -16.76 -4.93
C MET A 200 -9.27 -17.28 -6.02
N SER A 201 -9.64 -16.45 -6.99
CA SER A 201 -10.38 -16.88 -8.19
C SER A 201 -9.57 -17.83 -9.07
N GLU A 202 -8.23 -17.81 -9.00
CA GLU A 202 -7.36 -18.72 -9.74
C GLU A 202 -7.24 -20.11 -9.11
N TYR A 203 -7.88 -20.34 -7.96
CA TYR A 203 -7.82 -21.61 -7.21
C TYR A 203 -9.21 -22.19 -6.96
N GLN A 204 -10.08 -22.11 -7.96
CA GLN A 204 -11.45 -22.65 -7.90
C GLN A 204 -11.47 -24.17 -8.03
N GLN A 205 -10.45 -24.75 -8.68
CA GLN A 205 -10.39 -26.18 -8.97
C GLN A 205 -9.40 -26.92 -8.07
N LYS A 206 -9.70 -28.19 -7.76
CA LYS A 206 -8.88 -29.03 -6.88
C LYS A 206 -7.41 -29.17 -7.32
N HIS A 207 -7.15 -29.23 -8.62
CA HIS A 207 -5.79 -29.36 -9.14
C HIS A 207 -4.97 -28.06 -9.07
N GLU A 208 -5.62 -26.90 -8.90
CA GLU A 208 -4.97 -25.60 -8.74
C GLU A 208 -4.41 -25.42 -7.32
N VAL A 209 -4.96 -26.14 -6.33
CA VAL A 209 -4.48 -26.16 -4.94
C VAL A 209 -3.00 -26.54 -4.85
N SER A 210 -2.53 -27.43 -5.73
CA SER A 210 -1.11 -27.81 -5.78
C SER A 210 -0.20 -26.65 -6.19
N LYS A 211 -0.69 -25.67 -6.95
CA LYS A 211 0.09 -24.45 -7.29
C LYS A 211 0.24 -23.52 -6.08
N PHE A 212 -0.71 -23.56 -5.15
CA PHE A 212 -0.74 -22.69 -3.97
C PHE A 212 0.39 -23.05 -2.97
N ILE A 213 0.53 -24.33 -2.63
CA ILE A 213 1.45 -24.84 -1.58
C ILE A 213 2.67 -25.58 -2.18
N GLY A 214 2.49 -26.18 -3.36
CA GLY A 214 3.47 -26.98 -4.07
C GLY A 214 2.94 -28.38 -4.35
N SER A 215 3.29 -28.94 -5.52
CA SER A 215 2.96 -30.32 -5.87
C SER A 215 3.71 -31.31 -4.96
N PRO A 216 3.10 -32.46 -4.61
CA PRO A 216 3.79 -33.53 -3.88
C PRO A 216 4.98 -34.12 -4.66
N PRO A 217 5.88 -34.88 -4.01
CA PRO A 217 6.99 -35.55 -4.68
C PRO A 217 6.48 -36.52 -5.75
N GLY A 218 7.07 -36.43 -6.96
CA GLY A 218 6.71 -37.28 -8.10
C GLY A 218 5.74 -36.66 -9.12
N TYR A 219 5.25 -35.43 -8.88
CA TYR A 219 4.40 -34.68 -9.82
C TYR A 219 5.17 -33.53 -10.51
N ILE A 220 4.75 -33.16 -11.72
CA ILE A 220 5.31 -32.03 -12.47
C ILE A 220 5.16 -30.74 -11.63
N GLY A 221 6.23 -29.95 -11.50
CA GLY A 221 6.26 -28.72 -10.70
C GLY A 221 6.72 -28.87 -9.25
N HIS A 222 7.03 -30.09 -8.80
CA HIS A 222 7.60 -30.36 -7.46
C HIS A 222 8.90 -29.57 -7.18
N GLU A 223 9.72 -29.33 -8.22
CA GLU A 223 10.98 -28.58 -8.11
C GLU A 223 10.82 -27.06 -8.06
N GLN A 224 9.61 -26.52 -8.14
CA GLN A 224 9.39 -25.08 -7.94
C GLN A 224 8.88 -24.80 -6.50
N GLY A 225 8.02 -25.63 -5.91
CA GLY A 225 7.35 -25.26 -4.66
C GLY A 225 6.15 -24.35 -4.92
N GLY A 226 5.36 -24.05 -3.90
CA GLY A 226 4.13 -23.27 -4.04
C GLY A 226 4.36 -21.78 -4.16
N GLN A 227 3.41 -21.08 -4.78
CA GLN A 227 3.47 -19.62 -4.92
C GLN A 227 3.50 -18.91 -3.56
N LEU A 228 2.70 -19.37 -2.58
CA LEU A 228 2.67 -18.77 -1.25
C LEU A 228 3.92 -19.11 -0.45
N THR A 229 4.35 -20.38 -0.50
CA THR A 229 5.52 -20.87 0.24
C THR A 229 6.81 -20.19 -0.24
N GLN A 230 7.02 -20.07 -1.55
CA GLN A 230 8.16 -19.33 -2.08
C GLN A 230 8.17 -17.86 -1.66
N ALA A 231 7.02 -17.19 -1.74
CA ALA A 231 6.92 -15.77 -1.43
C ALA A 231 7.17 -15.48 0.05
N LEU A 232 6.62 -16.31 0.95
CA LEU A 232 6.85 -16.21 2.40
C LEU A 232 8.27 -16.63 2.80
N SER A 233 8.89 -17.58 2.11
CA SER A 233 10.31 -17.91 2.31
C SER A 233 11.22 -16.71 2.01
N ALA A 234 10.87 -15.90 0.99
CA ALA A 234 11.61 -14.69 0.66
C ALA A 234 11.35 -13.53 1.63
N CYS A 235 10.12 -13.41 2.16
CA CYS A 235 9.73 -12.35 3.10
C CYS A 235 8.77 -12.89 4.18
N PRO A 236 9.29 -13.45 5.29
CA PRO A 236 8.47 -14.12 6.32
C PRO A 236 7.50 -13.19 7.07
N ASN A 237 7.80 -11.90 7.13
CA ASN A 237 6.99 -10.89 7.80
C ASN A 237 6.09 -10.08 6.83
N ALA A 238 5.84 -10.60 5.63
CA ALA A 238 5.05 -9.92 4.60
C ALA A 238 3.56 -9.75 4.98
N VAL A 239 2.92 -8.79 4.32
CA VAL A 239 1.47 -8.67 4.26
C VAL A 239 0.95 -9.49 3.09
N VAL A 240 0.20 -10.54 3.38
CA VAL A 240 -0.38 -11.45 2.39
C VAL A 240 -1.86 -11.15 2.22
N LEU A 241 -2.25 -10.76 1.00
CA LEU A 241 -3.64 -10.51 0.61
C LEU A 241 -4.20 -11.70 -0.17
N PHE A 242 -5.19 -12.38 0.39
CA PHE A 242 -6.04 -13.34 -0.30
C PHE A 242 -7.28 -12.63 -0.84
N ASP A 243 -7.28 -12.29 -2.12
CA ASP A 243 -8.35 -11.53 -2.74
C ASP A 243 -9.50 -12.45 -3.18
N GLU A 244 -10.75 -12.06 -2.92
CA GLU A 244 -11.97 -12.82 -3.29
C GLU A 244 -11.99 -14.25 -2.71
N THR A 245 -11.70 -14.38 -1.42
CA THR A 245 -11.50 -15.67 -0.72
C THR A 245 -12.72 -16.60 -0.81
N GLU A 246 -13.93 -16.06 -0.96
CA GLU A 246 -15.15 -16.85 -1.14
C GLU A 246 -15.19 -17.69 -2.43
N LYS A 247 -14.34 -17.38 -3.41
CA LYS A 247 -14.26 -18.13 -4.68
C LYS A 247 -13.28 -19.30 -4.61
N ALA A 248 -12.47 -19.39 -3.55
CA ALA A 248 -11.48 -20.45 -3.41
C ALA A 248 -12.13 -21.84 -3.27
N HIS A 249 -11.44 -22.86 -3.76
CA HIS A 249 -11.80 -24.24 -3.47
C HIS A 249 -11.68 -24.55 -1.95
N PRO A 250 -12.58 -25.35 -1.35
CA PRO A 250 -12.55 -25.67 0.09
C PRO A 250 -11.23 -26.30 0.59
N ASP A 251 -10.51 -27.02 -0.26
CA ASP A 251 -9.19 -27.59 0.08
C ASP A 251 -8.13 -26.48 0.31
N VAL A 252 -8.23 -25.33 -0.38
CA VAL A 252 -7.35 -24.17 -0.14
C VAL A 252 -7.64 -23.58 1.25
N LEU A 253 -8.92 -23.42 1.58
CA LEU A 253 -9.34 -22.92 2.90
C LEU A 253 -8.88 -23.86 4.02
N THR A 254 -8.86 -25.18 3.76
CA THR A 254 -8.36 -26.17 4.70
C THR A 254 -6.86 -26.01 4.95
N ALA A 255 -6.07 -25.71 3.91
CA ALA A 255 -4.65 -25.41 4.10
C ALA A 255 -4.43 -24.08 4.86
N LEU A 256 -5.25 -23.07 4.60
CA LEU A 256 -5.21 -21.81 5.33
C LEU A 256 -5.56 -21.97 6.82
N LEU A 257 -6.46 -22.90 7.18
CA LEU A 257 -6.74 -23.23 8.58
C LEU A 257 -5.47 -23.64 9.33
N GLN A 258 -4.70 -24.56 8.74
CA GLN A 258 -3.46 -25.03 9.34
C GLN A 258 -2.46 -23.88 9.48
N LEU A 259 -2.35 -23.02 8.46
CA LEU A 259 -1.49 -21.84 8.51
C LEU A 259 -1.86 -20.88 9.65
N PHE A 260 -3.16 -20.60 9.81
CA PHE A 260 -3.64 -19.70 10.85
C PHE A 260 -3.57 -20.31 12.26
N ASP A 261 -3.59 -21.64 12.37
CA ASP A 261 -3.39 -22.37 13.62
C ASP A 261 -1.94 -22.49 14.04
N GLU A 262 -1.10 -23.05 13.18
CA GLU A 262 0.24 -23.45 13.57
C GLU A 262 1.25 -22.31 13.36
N GLY A 263 0.82 -21.24 12.66
CA GLY A 263 1.70 -20.17 12.19
C GLY A 263 2.76 -20.70 11.22
N ARG A 264 2.51 -21.85 10.58
CA ARG A 264 3.48 -22.56 9.75
C ARG A 264 2.85 -23.06 8.47
N LEU A 265 3.63 -23.05 7.40
CA LEU A 265 3.23 -23.60 6.11
C LEU A 265 4.29 -24.60 5.66
N THR A 266 3.87 -25.83 5.36
CA THR A 266 4.78 -26.86 4.83
C THR A 266 4.58 -26.98 3.33
N ASP A 267 5.66 -26.85 2.56
CA ASP A 267 5.62 -27.02 1.11
C ASP A 267 5.49 -28.49 0.70
N GLY A 268 5.27 -28.74 -0.60
CA GLY A 268 5.19 -30.10 -1.15
C GLY A 268 6.46 -30.94 -0.98
N ARG A 269 7.60 -30.36 -0.58
CA ARG A 269 8.87 -31.05 -0.31
C ARG A 269 9.06 -31.39 1.16
N GLY A 270 8.18 -30.93 2.04
CA GLY A 270 8.32 -31.07 3.48
C GLY A 270 9.15 -29.96 4.14
N HIS A 271 9.46 -28.87 3.42
CA HIS A 271 10.08 -27.69 4.02
C HIS A 271 9.02 -26.84 4.72
N THR A 272 9.18 -26.66 6.03
CA THR A 272 8.27 -25.86 6.85
C THR A 272 8.79 -24.43 7.00
N ILE A 273 7.93 -23.46 6.69
CA ILE A 273 8.19 -22.02 6.77
C ILE A 273 7.43 -21.46 7.98
N ASP A 274 8.12 -20.69 8.82
CA ASP A 274 7.50 -19.94 9.91
C ASP A 274 6.84 -18.67 9.36
N CYS A 275 5.57 -18.49 9.67
CA CYS A 275 4.71 -17.45 9.14
C CYS A 275 4.06 -16.61 10.27
N LYS A 276 4.46 -16.77 11.53
CA LYS A 276 3.89 -16.06 12.69
C LYS A 276 3.99 -14.53 12.57
N ASP A 277 5.08 -14.05 11.97
CA ASP A 277 5.31 -12.62 11.78
C ASP A 277 4.52 -12.02 10.62
N ALA A 278 4.00 -12.84 9.70
CA ALA A 278 3.19 -12.36 8.58
C ALA A 278 1.84 -11.78 9.06
N ILE A 279 1.26 -10.92 8.22
CA ILE A 279 -0.11 -10.44 8.39
C ILE A 279 -0.93 -10.93 7.21
N PHE A 280 -1.97 -11.71 7.50
CA PHE A 280 -2.87 -12.25 6.49
C PHE A 280 -4.14 -11.41 6.42
N ILE A 281 -4.51 -11.01 5.21
CA ILE A 281 -5.71 -10.24 4.94
C ILE A 281 -6.50 -10.99 3.89
N MET A 282 -7.71 -11.42 4.24
CA MET A 282 -8.67 -12.00 3.31
C MET A 282 -9.66 -10.93 2.90
N THR A 283 -9.99 -10.81 1.62
CA THR A 283 -11.11 -9.98 1.17
C THR A 283 -12.27 -10.87 0.75
N SER A 284 -13.48 -10.40 1.05
CA SER A 284 -14.68 -11.05 0.56
C SER A 284 -15.81 -10.07 0.28
N ASN A 285 -16.60 -10.38 -0.75
CA ASN A 285 -17.83 -9.65 -1.07
C ASN A 285 -19.09 -10.31 -0.47
N VAL A 286 -18.92 -11.38 0.32
CA VAL A 286 -20.04 -12.07 0.97
C VAL A 286 -20.78 -11.14 1.93
N GLY A 287 -22.10 -11.10 1.79
CA GLY A 287 -22.98 -10.22 2.58
C GLY A 287 -22.83 -8.72 2.27
N SER A 288 -22.12 -8.35 1.19
CA SER A 288 -21.92 -6.94 0.80
C SER A 288 -23.23 -6.16 0.63
N GLN A 289 -24.25 -6.77 0.01
CA GLN A 289 -25.57 -6.17 -0.14
C GLN A 289 -26.22 -5.87 1.21
N VAL A 290 -26.22 -6.84 2.14
CA VAL A 290 -26.81 -6.70 3.48
C VAL A 290 -26.08 -5.62 4.29
N ILE A 291 -24.74 -5.58 4.19
CA ILE A 291 -23.92 -4.52 4.80
C ILE A 291 -24.30 -3.15 4.22
N ALA A 292 -24.44 -3.05 2.89
CA ALA A 292 -24.73 -1.80 2.20
C ALA A 292 -26.11 -1.25 2.55
N GLU A 293 -27.15 -2.09 2.51
CA GLU A 293 -28.52 -1.72 2.86
C GLU A 293 -28.63 -1.28 4.32
N HIS A 294 -28.00 -2.02 5.25
CA HIS A 294 -28.00 -1.65 6.67
C HIS A 294 -27.24 -0.33 6.92
N ALA A 295 -26.10 -0.13 6.27
CA ALA A 295 -25.34 1.12 6.38
C ALA A 295 -26.12 2.33 5.85
N GLN A 296 -26.86 2.16 4.75
CA GLN A 296 -27.75 3.20 4.22
C GLN A 296 -28.90 3.52 5.18
N ALA A 297 -29.52 2.51 5.77
CA ALA A 297 -30.58 2.71 6.76
C ALA A 297 -30.06 3.48 7.99
N LEU A 298 -28.85 3.15 8.47
CA LEU A 298 -28.19 3.86 9.58
C LEU A 298 -27.90 5.34 9.23
N ARG A 299 -27.48 5.62 8.00
CA ARG A 299 -27.28 7.01 7.52
C ARG A 299 -28.57 7.81 7.51
N GLN A 300 -29.64 7.23 6.98
CA GLN A 300 -30.95 7.88 6.95
C GLN A 300 -31.48 8.16 8.36
N ALA A 301 -31.23 7.26 9.32
CA ALA A 301 -31.67 7.43 10.70
C ALA A 301 -30.82 8.44 11.50
N SER A 302 -29.55 8.62 11.16
CA SER A 302 -28.60 9.43 11.95
C SER A 302 -28.58 10.93 11.59
N GLY A 303 -29.16 11.35 10.46
CA GLY A 303 -29.05 12.73 9.98
C GLY A 303 -27.59 13.15 9.70
N ASP A 304 -27.33 14.45 9.53
CA ASP A 304 -26.07 15.11 9.07
C ASP A 304 -24.72 14.64 9.69
N SER A 305 -24.71 13.73 10.68
CA SER A 305 -23.50 13.07 11.18
C SER A 305 -23.13 11.86 10.30
N GLU A 306 -22.88 12.09 9.01
CA GLU A 306 -22.63 11.04 8.00
C GLU A 306 -21.33 10.24 8.21
N ALA A 307 -20.37 10.74 9.00
CA ALA A 307 -18.97 10.30 8.93
C ALA A 307 -18.61 9.10 9.84
N ASP A 308 -19.26 8.93 10.99
CA ASP A 308 -18.88 7.91 12.00
C ASP A 308 -20.02 6.93 12.26
N ILE A 309 -20.35 6.13 11.25
CA ILE A 309 -21.32 5.05 11.40
C ILE A 309 -20.59 3.75 11.68
N GLU A 310 -20.99 3.11 12.77
CA GLU A 310 -20.47 1.81 13.17
C GLU A 310 -21.59 0.78 13.20
N LEU A 311 -21.30 -0.38 12.61
CA LEU A 311 -22.21 -1.52 12.67
C LEU A 311 -22.30 -2.03 14.11
N SER A 312 -23.54 -2.19 14.59
CA SER A 312 -23.81 -2.71 15.92
C SER A 312 -23.26 -4.13 16.09
N ARG A 313 -22.93 -4.49 17.34
CA ARG A 313 -22.49 -5.86 17.67
C ARG A 313 -23.57 -6.88 17.30
N ASP A 314 -24.84 -6.52 17.50
CA ASP A 314 -25.99 -7.35 17.16
C ASP A 314 -26.04 -7.70 15.66
N PHE A 315 -25.86 -6.71 14.78
CA PHE A 315 -25.82 -6.93 13.34
C PHE A 315 -24.66 -7.86 12.94
N LYS A 316 -23.47 -7.65 13.52
CA LYS A 316 -22.28 -8.48 13.22
C LYS A 316 -22.49 -9.95 13.61
N GLU A 317 -23.06 -10.21 14.78
CA GLU A 317 -23.20 -11.57 15.32
C GLU A 317 -24.46 -12.29 14.82
N ASN A 318 -25.60 -11.60 14.73
CA ASN A 318 -26.89 -12.23 14.42
C ASN A 318 -27.25 -12.20 12.93
N VAL A 319 -26.66 -11.30 12.14
CA VAL A 319 -26.92 -11.20 10.70
C VAL A 319 -25.71 -11.67 9.89
N MET A 320 -24.53 -11.08 10.13
CA MET A 320 -23.35 -11.34 9.30
C MET A 320 -22.70 -12.69 9.58
N ARG A 321 -22.50 -13.06 10.86
CA ARG A 321 -21.85 -14.33 11.20
C ARG A 321 -22.59 -15.56 10.59
N PRO A 322 -23.93 -15.68 10.62
CA PRO A 322 -24.63 -16.78 9.94
C PRO A 322 -24.39 -16.85 8.42
N ILE A 323 -24.39 -15.70 7.73
CA ILE A 323 -24.12 -15.62 6.29
C ILE A 323 -22.70 -16.10 5.98
N LEU A 324 -21.72 -15.67 6.78
CA LEU A 324 -20.32 -16.07 6.63
C LEU A 324 -20.14 -17.57 6.90
N ARG A 325 -20.77 -18.10 7.95
CA ARG A 325 -20.75 -19.54 8.27
C ARG A 325 -21.26 -20.39 7.12
N HIS A 326 -22.34 -19.96 6.48
CA HIS A 326 -22.92 -20.67 5.33
C HIS A 326 -21.97 -20.71 4.13
N ASN A 327 -21.32 -19.58 3.81
CA ASN A 327 -20.47 -19.49 2.62
C ASN A 327 -19.06 -20.09 2.81
N PHE A 328 -18.43 -19.90 3.97
CA PHE A 328 -17.10 -20.47 4.23
C PHE A 328 -17.17 -21.93 4.73
N LEU A 329 -18.39 -22.48 4.89
CA LEU A 329 -18.72 -23.90 5.15
C LEU A 329 -18.09 -24.53 6.41
N ARG A 330 -17.34 -23.77 7.23
CA ARG A 330 -16.71 -24.25 8.48
C ARG A 330 -16.60 -23.17 9.53
N ASP A 331 -17.15 -23.42 10.70
CA ASP A 331 -17.09 -22.53 11.86
C ASP A 331 -15.67 -22.33 12.39
N GLU A 332 -14.85 -23.37 12.28
CA GLU A 332 -13.45 -23.37 12.68
C GLU A 332 -12.68 -22.26 11.94
N PHE A 333 -13.01 -22.02 10.66
CA PHE A 333 -12.36 -20.99 9.85
C PHE A 333 -12.58 -19.59 10.40
N LEU A 334 -13.83 -19.26 10.75
CA LEU A 334 -14.14 -17.97 11.34
C LEU A 334 -13.55 -17.81 12.74
N GLY A 335 -13.33 -18.92 13.46
CA GLY A 335 -12.69 -18.92 14.78
C GLY A 335 -11.23 -18.51 14.78
N ARG A 336 -10.52 -18.58 13.64
CA ARG A 336 -9.10 -18.21 13.51
C ARG A 336 -8.87 -16.77 13.05
N ILE A 337 -9.94 -16.06 12.71
CA ILE A 337 -9.86 -14.69 12.24
C ILE A 337 -9.82 -13.79 13.47
N ASN A 338 -8.73 -13.02 13.63
CA ASN A 338 -8.59 -12.13 14.78
C ASN A 338 -9.61 -10.99 14.73
N GLU A 339 -9.80 -10.39 13.56
CA GLU A 339 -10.70 -9.23 13.38
C GLU A 339 -11.46 -9.31 12.04
N MET A 340 -12.79 -9.21 12.11
CA MET A 340 -13.63 -9.01 10.93
C MET A 340 -13.86 -7.50 10.73
N VAL A 341 -13.40 -6.99 9.59
CA VAL A 341 -13.39 -5.57 9.27
C VAL A 341 -14.41 -5.29 8.18
N TYR A 342 -15.41 -4.48 8.52
CA TYR A 342 -16.52 -4.14 7.62
C TYR A 342 -16.26 -2.80 6.95
N PHE A 343 -16.32 -2.80 5.63
CA PHE A 343 -16.20 -1.62 4.77
C PHE A 343 -17.60 -1.20 4.34
N LEU A 344 -17.91 0.07 4.60
CA LEU A 344 -19.23 0.62 4.34
C LEU A 344 -19.24 1.35 2.99
N PRO A 345 -20.39 1.45 2.29
CA PRO A 345 -20.53 2.31 1.13
C PRO A 345 -20.03 3.73 1.41
N PHE A 346 -19.46 4.42 0.42
CA PHE A 346 -19.00 5.78 0.64
C PHE A 346 -20.15 6.75 0.96
N SER A 347 -19.93 7.71 1.84
CA SER A 347 -20.84 8.84 2.07
C SER A 347 -20.73 9.86 0.93
N THR A 348 -21.66 10.80 0.85
CA THR A 348 -21.65 11.86 -0.19
C THR A 348 -20.38 12.70 -0.09
N SER A 349 -19.96 13.03 1.13
CA SER A 349 -18.71 13.77 1.38
C SER A 349 -17.46 12.97 1.01
N GLU A 350 -17.42 11.67 1.28
CA GLU A 350 -16.32 10.78 0.86
C GLU A 350 -16.26 10.64 -0.67
N LEU A 351 -17.42 10.50 -1.33
CA LEU A 351 -17.51 10.45 -2.79
C LEU A 351 -16.99 11.74 -3.43
N THR A 352 -17.37 12.89 -2.89
CA THR A 352 -16.88 14.20 -3.35
C THR A 352 -15.36 14.27 -3.29
N GLN A 353 -14.76 13.82 -2.18
CA GLN A 353 -13.30 13.75 -2.03
C GLN A 353 -12.65 12.77 -3.01
N LEU A 354 -13.26 11.60 -3.24
CA LEU A 354 -12.78 10.62 -4.22
C LEU A 354 -12.77 11.20 -5.63
N VAL A 355 -13.87 11.81 -6.08
CA VAL A 355 -13.96 12.47 -7.39
C VAL A 355 -12.87 13.52 -7.53
N TYR A 356 -12.71 14.38 -6.52
CA TYR A 356 -11.66 15.41 -6.53
C TYR A 356 -10.26 14.81 -6.68
N ARG A 357 -9.94 13.72 -5.96
CA ARG A 357 -8.64 13.03 -6.08
C ARG A 357 -8.43 12.44 -7.48
N TYR A 358 -9.46 11.82 -8.07
CA TYR A 358 -9.35 11.28 -9.43
C TYR A 358 -9.17 12.37 -10.48
N LEU A 359 -9.92 13.48 -10.39
CA LEU A 359 -9.77 14.62 -11.29
C LEU A 359 -8.39 15.28 -11.15
N SER A 360 -7.89 15.42 -9.92
CA SER A 360 -6.54 15.94 -9.66
C SER A 360 -5.44 15.06 -10.25
N MET A 361 -5.57 13.73 -10.15
CA MET A 361 -4.65 12.79 -10.80
C MET A 361 -4.66 12.98 -12.32
N TRP A 362 -5.84 13.17 -12.93
CA TRP A 362 -5.95 13.41 -14.37
C TRP A 362 -5.44 14.79 -14.78
N GLN A 363 -5.64 15.82 -13.96
CA GLN A 363 -5.06 17.15 -14.14
C GLN A 363 -3.52 17.09 -14.19
N GLU A 364 -2.89 16.36 -13.27
CA GLU A 364 -1.44 16.17 -13.27
C GLU A 364 -0.97 15.40 -14.51
N ARG A 365 -1.69 14.36 -14.92
CA ARG A 365 -1.39 13.60 -16.15
C ARG A 365 -1.51 14.47 -17.40
N ALA A 366 -2.57 15.28 -17.51
CA ALA A 366 -2.80 16.20 -18.62
C ALA A 366 -1.69 17.26 -18.72
N SER A 367 -1.27 17.82 -17.58
CA SER A 367 -0.16 18.77 -17.51
C SER A 367 1.16 18.12 -17.96
N LYS A 368 1.52 16.95 -17.41
CA LYS A 368 2.80 16.28 -17.73
C LYS A 368 2.89 15.75 -19.16
N ARG A 369 1.81 15.18 -19.69
CA ARG A 369 1.83 14.52 -21.01
C ARG A 369 1.47 15.45 -22.17
N HIS A 370 0.51 16.36 -21.95
CA HIS A 370 -0.06 17.18 -23.02
C HIS A 370 0.21 18.68 -22.82
N SER A 371 0.85 19.10 -21.71
CA SER A 371 1.03 20.51 -21.34
C SER A 371 -0.29 21.28 -21.28
N ILE A 372 -1.37 20.62 -20.85
CA ILE A 372 -2.71 21.21 -20.73
C ILE A 372 -2.99 21.50 -19.25
N SER A 373 -3.49 22.71 -18.98
CA SER A 373 -3.96 23.09 -17.64
C SER A 373 -5.45 22.77 -17.51
N LEU A 374 -5.79 21.79 -16.69
CA LEU A 374 -7.18 21.35 -16.47
C LEU A 374 -7.76 22.00 -15.19
N CYS A 375 -8.98 22.50 -15.23
CA CYS A 375 -9.77 22.87 -14.06
C CYS A 375 -11.24 22.47 -14.24
N TRP A 376 -12.02 22.44 -13.17
CA TRP A 376 -13.42 22.02 -13.20
C TRP A 376 -14.27 22.82 -12.23
N ASP A 377 -15.56 22.94 -12.56
CA ASP A 377 -16.57 23.55 -11.69
C ASP A 377 -17.10 22.54 -10.66
N ARG A 378 -17.76 23.04 -9.61
CA ARG A 378 -18.26 22.19 -8.51
C ARG A 378 -19.34 21.22 -8.99
N GLU A 379 -20.19 21.68 -9.89
CA GLU A 379 -21.31 20.95 -10.48
C GLU A 379 -20.83 19.70 -11.24
N VAL A 380 -19.58 19.70 -11.73
CA VAL A 380 -18.95 18.52 -12.34
C VAL A 380 -18.76 17.43 -11.31
N ILE A 381 -18.38 17.78 -10.08
CA ILE A 381 -18.21 16.82 -9.00
C ILE A 381 -19.57 16.20 -8.65
N ASP A 382 -20.59 17.05 -8.45
CA ASP A 382 -21.94 16.60 -8.11
C ASP A 382 -22.53 15.67 -9.19
N LEU A 383 -22.32 16.00 -10.47
CA LEU A 383 -22.73 15.16 -11.61
C LEU A 383 -22.09 13.75 -11.60
N ILE A 384 -20.81 13.66 -11.21
CA ILE A 384 -20.09 12.38 -11.16
C ILE A 384 -20.49 11.59 -9.90
N VAL A 385 -20.66 12.26 -8.76
CA VAL A 385 -21.18 11.65 -7.52
C VAL A 385 -22.56 11.05 -7.76
N ASP A 386 -23.42 11.70 -8.54
CA ASP A 386 -24.74 11.18 -8.93
C ASP A 386 -24.68 9.88 -9.73
N GLY A 387 -23.56 9.59 -10.40
CA GLY A 387 -23.31 8.34 -11.12
C GLY A 387 -22.76 7.21 -10.24
N TYR A 388 -22.65 7.41 -8.91
CA TYR A 388 -22.14 6.41 -7.99
C TYR A 388 -23.02 5.17 -7.92
N ASP A 389 -22.40 4.00 -8.09
CA ASP A 389 -23.01 2.71 -7.84
C ASP A 389 -22.41 2.06 -6.59
N VAL A 390 -23.29 1.81 -5.60
CA VAL A 390 -22.97 1.24 -4.29
C VAL A 390 -22.37 -0.17 -4.40
N TYR A 391 -22.72 -0.95 -5.41
CA TYR A 391 -22.24 -2.32 -5.61
C TYR A 391 -20.83 -2.35 -6.20
N TYR A 392 -20.47 -1.33 -6.99
CA TYR A 392 -19.14 -1.21 -7.62
C TYR A 392 -18.19 -0.25 -6.90
N GLY A 393 -18.67 0.46 -5.88
CA GLY A 393 -17.84 1.32 -5.03
C GLY A 393 -17.13 2.41 -5.84
N ALA A 394 -15.89 2.74 -5.48
CA ALA A 394 -15.12 3.79 -6.16
C ALA A 394 -14.79 3.48 -7.63
N ARG A 395 -14.94 2.23 -8.10
CA ARG A 395 -14.75 1.88 -9.51
C ARG A 395 -15.83 2.52 -10.39
N SER A 396 -17.05 2.68 -9.89
CA SER A 396 -18.12 3.39 -10.61
C SER A 396 -17.74 4.85 -10.86
N ILE A 397 -17.17 5.52 -9.87
CA ILE A 397 -16.66 6.89 -10.00
C ILE A 397 -15.53 6.99 -11.00
N GLN A 398 -14.55 6.08 -10.94
CA GLN A 398 -13.46 6.03 -11.93
C GLN A 398 -14.01 5.92 -13.34
N TYR A 399 -14.96 5.00 -13.55
CA TYR A 399 -15.61 4.79 -14.82
C TYR A 399 -16.37 6.02 -15.31
N GLU A 400 -17.14 6.69 -14.44
CA GLU A 400 -17.90 7.89 -14.81
C GLU A 400 -16.97 9.08 -15.15
N VAL A 401 -15.85 9.26 -14.43
CA VAL A 401 -14.83 10.26 -14.78
C VAL A 401 -14.22 9.95 -16.14
N GLU A 402 -13.83 8.70 -16.39
CA GLU A 402 -13.26 8.31 -17.67
C GLU A 402 -14.24 8.51 -18.82
N ARG A 403 -15.47 8.02 -18.66
CA ARG A 403 -16.52 8.06 -19.69
C ARG A 403 -17.01 9.48 -20.00
N ARG A 404 -17.27 10.31 -18.98
CA ARG A 404 -17.90 11.62 -19.18
C ARG A 404 -16.91 12.75 -19.39
N ILE A 405 -15.70 12.62 -18.85
CA ILE A 405 -14.71 13.71 -18.87
C ILE A 405 -13.56 13.33 -19.77
N ILE A 406 -12.87 12.21 -19.49
CA ILE A 406 -11.66 11.84 -20.23
C ILE A 406 -11.96 11.51 -21.69
N SER A 407 -13.07 10.82 -21.98
CA SER A 407 -13.48 10.56 -23.36
C SER A 407 -13.76 11.85 -24.14
N LEU A 408 -14.33 12.89 -23.50
CA LEU A 408 -14.55 14.18 -24.16
C LEU A 408 -13.24 14.94 -24.39
N LEU A 409 -12.30 14.89 -23.45
CA LEU A 409 -10.97 15.47 -23.62
C LEU A 409 -10.21 14.77 -24.75
N ALA A 410 -10.27 13.44 -24.82
CA ALA A 410 -9.65 12.66 -25.89
C ALA A 410 -10.24 13.01 -27.27
N LEU A 411 -11.56 13.13 -27.37
CA LEU A 411 -12.22 13.56 -28.61
C LEU A 411 -11.83 14.99 -29.01
N ALA A 412 -11.71 15.90 -28.04
CA ALA A 412 -11.26 17.27 -28.30
C ALA A 412 -9.80 17.32 -28.79
N ASP A 413 -8.94 16.45 -28.25
CA ASP A 413 -7.53 16.30 -28.69
C ASP A 413 -7.47 15.77 -30.12
N GLU A 414 -8.23 14.72 -30.42
CA GLU A 414 -8.31 14.10 -31.75
C GLU A 414 -8.81 15.09 -32.82
N GLN A 415 -9.79 15.93 -32.47
CA GLN A 415 -10.32 16.98 -33.35
C GLN A 415 -9.38 18.21 -33.45
N GLY A 416 -8.27 18.23 -32.72
CA GLY A 416 -7.32 19.36 -32.69
C GLY A 416 -7.89 20.62 -32.02
N LEU A 417 -8.92 20.48 -31.19
CA LEU A 417 -9.57 21.60 -30.49
C LEU A 417 -8.83 22.01 -29.22
N ILE A 418 -8.02 21.11 -28.66
CA ILE A 418 -7.09 21.39 -27.57
C ILE A 418 -5.66 21.21 -28.07
N SER A 419 -4.74 22.04 -27.57
CA SER A 419 -3.33 22.05 -27.98
C SER A 419 -2.43 22.33 -26.77
N PRO A 420 -1.12 22.04 -26.86
CA PRO A 420 -0.19 22.30 -25.76
C PRO A 420 -0.23 23.78 -25.31
N GLY A 421 -0.34 24.01 -24.00
CA GLY A 421 -0.47 25.32 -23.40
C GLY A 421 -1.91 25.83 -23.26
N CYS A 422 -2.91 25.09 -23.73
CA CYS A 422 -4.32 25.44 -23.50
C CYS A 422 -4.72 25.24 -22.03
N GLN A 423 -5.67 26.08 -21.58
CA GLN A 423 -6.40 25.88 -20.34
C GLN A 423 -7.80 25.34 -20.65
N VAL A 424 -8.18 24.21 -20.06
CA VAL A 424 -9.49 23.59 -20.23
C VAL A 424 -10.24 23.64 -18.91
N ARG A 425 -11.38 24.34 -18.89
CA ARG A 425 -12.32 24.39 -17.78
C ARG A 425 -13.53 23.51 -18.07
N ILE A 426 -13.74 22.48 -17.26
CA ILE A 426 -14.85 21.55 -17.37
C ILE A 426 -16.04 22.15 -16.60
N SER A 427 -17.20 22.23 -17.25
CA SER A 427 -18.45 22.77 -16.69
C SER A 427 -19.65 21.89 -17.06
N VAL A 428 -20.81 22.11 -16.46
CA VAL A 428 -22.05 21.36 -16.75
C VAL A 428 -23.10 22.31 -17.35
N SER A 429 -23.83 21.87 -18.38
CA SER A 429 -24.78 22.69 -19.13
C SER A 429 -26.07 23.05 -18.36
N HIS A 430 -26.49 22.21 -17.41
CA HIS A 430 -27.64 22.40 -16.52
C HIS A 430 -27.37 21.77 -15.15
N VAL A 431 -27.88 22.38 -14.07
CA VAL A 431 -27.76 21.87 -12.70
C VAL A 431 -28.53 20.54 -12.58
N SER A 432 -27.96 19.55 -11.89
CA SER A 432 -28.57 18.22 -11.71
C SER A 432 -29.95 18.33 -11.05
N VAL A 433 -30.91 17.51 -11.52
CA VAL A 433 -32.34 17.53 -11.15
C VAL A 433 -32.58 17.21 -9.65
N LYS A 434 -31.58 16.68 -8.93
CA LYS A 434 -31.71 16.41 -7.48
C LYS A 434 -31.59 17.65 -6.60
N ASP A 435 -31.05 18.77 -7.10
CA ASP A 435 -31.04 20.02 -6.33
C ASP A 435 -32.41 20.68 -6.26
N GLU A 436 -33.35 20.36 -7.16
CA GLU A 436 -34.73 20.89 -7.05
C GLU A 436 -35.46 20.33 -5.82
N SER A 437 -35.23 19.06 -5.45
CA SER A 437 -35.85 18.46 -4.25
C SER A 437 -35.19 18.91 -2.95
N TRP A 438 -33.90 19.27 -2.96
CA TRP A 438 -33.20 19.84 -1.82
C TRP A 438 -33.49 21.34 -1.62
N SER A 439 -33.61 22.10 -2.71
CA SER A 439 -33.90 23.54 -2.70
C SER A 439 -35.35 23.84 -2.32
N ALA A 440 -36.30 23.01 -2.77
CA ALA A 440 -37.72 23.17 -2.45
C ALA A 440 -38.02 23.04 -0.95
N ASN A 441 -37.20 22.30 -0.19
CA ASN A 441 -37.36 22.15 1.25
C ASN A 441 -36.85 23.34 2.08
N LYS A 442 -36.16 24.32 1.47
CA LYS A 442 -35.71 25.55 2.16
C LYS A 442 -36.62 26.75 1.95
N SER A 443 -37.42 26.79 0.90
CA SER A 443 -38.38 27.88 0.65
C SER A 443 -39.77 27.46 1.13
N GLY A 444 -40.00 27.51 2.44
CA GLY A 444 -41.33 27.40 3.00
C GLY A 444 -42.21 28.59 2.61
N GLN A 445 -42.88 28.50 1.45
CA GLN A 445 -44.07 29.29 1.16
C GLN A 445 -45.12 28.41 0.49
N SER A 446 -46.15 28.12 1.28
CA SER A 446 -47.43 27.57 0.88
C SER A 446 -48.17 28.60 0.01
N THR A 447 -48.26 28.37 -1.29
CA THR A 447 -49.30 28.97 -2.12
C THR A 447 -49.91 27.90 -3.03
N THR A 448 -51.18 27.59 -2.77
CA THR A 448 -52.08 26.75 -3.58
C THR A 448 -52.18 27.25 -5.03
N PRO A 449 -52.12 26.39 -6.06
CA PRO A 449 -52.49 26.79 -7.41
C PRO A 449 -53.94 26.40 -7.71
N SER A 450 -54.74 27.42 -8.05
CA SER A 450 -55.98 27.28 -8.81
C SER A 450 -55.67 27.01 -10.29
N SER A 451 -56.61 26.36 -10.94
CA SER A 451 -56.59 25.77 -12.28
C SER A 451 -56.35 26.74 -13.46
N GLU A 452 -55.83 26.12 -14.54
CA GLU A 452 -55.86 26.52 -15.96
C GLU A 452 -54.93 27.63 -16.46
N THR A 453 -53.83 27.24 -17.15
CA THR A 453 -53.58 27.59 -18.57
C THR A 453 -52.32 26.91 -19.14
N ALA A 454 -52.50 26.37 -20.35
CA ALA A 454 -51.56 26.01 -21.43
C ALA A 454 -50.02 25.98 -21.23
N ALA A 455 -49.46 24.80 -21.52
CA ALA A 455 -48.34 24.53 -22.42
C ALA A 455 -46.98 25.27 -22.25
N SER A 456 -46.02 24.58 -21.63
CA SER A 456 -44.71 24.34 -22.23
C SER A 456 -44.04 23.14 -21.55
N SER A 457 -43.94 22.02 -22.25
CA SER A 457 -43.13 20.88 -21.83
C SER A 457 -41.64 21.26 -21.92
N THR A 458 -41.05 21.71 -20.83
CA THR A 458 -39.59 21.75 -20.68
C THR A 458 -39.09 20.32 -20.55
N SER A 459 -38.75 19.70 -21.67
CA SER A 459 -37.98 18.46 -21.71
C SER A 459 -36.56 18.76 -21.21
N SER A 460 -36.35 18.69 -19.89
CA SER A 460 -35.01 18.89 -19.32
C SER A 460 -34.07 17.83 -19.88
N SER A 461 -33.14 18.24 -20.73
CA SER A 461 -32.11 17.36 -21.26
C SER A 461 -31.26 16.84 -20.09
N PRO A 462 -30.75 15.60 -20.11
CA PRO A 462 -29.84 15.14 -19.06
C PRO A 462 -28.63 16.08 -18.95
N PRO A 463 -28.10 16.33 -17.75
CA PRO A 463 -26.96 17.22 -17.55
C PRO A 463 -25.76 16.76 -18.37
N ARG A 464 -25.18 17.67 -19.17
CA ARG A 464 -24.08 17.39 -20.10
C ARG A 464 -22.82 18.12 -19.67
N VAL A 465 -21.68 17.49 -19.90
CA VAL A 465 -20.36 18.08 -19.67
C VAL A 465 -19.97 18.95 -20.86
N VAL A 466 -19.56 20.18 -20.59
CA VAL A 466 -19.11 21.19 -21.57
C VAL A 466 -17.68 21.59 -21.25
N LEU A 467 -16.82 21.61 -22.27
CA LEU A 467 -15.42 21.99 -22.13
C LEU A 467 -15.24 23.45 -22.60
N ARG A 468 -14.87 24.36 -21.69
CA ARG A 468 -14.43 25.70 -22.07
C ARG A 468 -12.92 25.71 -22.26
N VAL A 469 -12.47 25.86 -23.50
CA VAL A 469 -11.05 25.87 -23.86
C VAL A 469 -10.59 27.31 -24.05
N THR A 470 -9.54 27.70 -23.33
CA THR A 470 -8.82 28.96 -23.51
C THR A 470 -7.47 28.65 -24.15
N THR A 471 -7.24 29.18 -25.35
CA THR A 471 -5.97 29.01 -26.07
C THR A 471 -4.86 29.88 -25.46
N PRO A 472 -3.57 29.60 -25.74
CA PRO A 472 -2.46 30.45 -25.30
C PRO A 472 -2.57 31.92 -25.76
N LYS A 473 -3.35 32.18 -26.82
CA LYS A 473 -3.63 33.51 -27.37
C LYS A 473 -4.79 34.22 -26.67
N GLY A 474 -5.45 33.57 -25.70
CA GLY A 474 -6.58 34.13 -24.93
C GLY A 474 -7.96 33.93 -25.57
N GLU A 475 -8.06 33.26 -26.73
CA GLU A 475 -9.37 32.92 -27.32
C GLU A 475 -10.08 31.85 -26.48
N GLN A 476 -11.32 32.13 -26.10
CA GLN A 476 -12.21 31.19 -25.39
C GLN A 476 -13.20 30.53 -26.36
N ARG A 477 -13.37 29.22 -26.23
CA ARG A 477 -14.36 28.43 -26.98
C ARG A 477 -15.07 27.46 -26.06
N ASP A 478 -16.40 27.47 -26.10
CA ASP A 478 -17.23 26.51 -25.37
C ASP A 478 -17.56 25.34 -26.30
N LEU A 479 -17.07 24.14 -25.96
CA LEU A 479 -17.21 22.92 -26.72
C LEU A 479 -18.23 22.00 -26.04
N ASP A 480 -19.42 21.93 -26.61
CA ASP A 480 -20.42 20.90 -26.28
C ASP A 480 -20.31 19.75 -27.29
N LEU A 481 -19.31 18.90 -27.08
CA LEU A 481 -19.01 17.77 -27.97
C LEU A 481 -20.06 16.63 -27.87
N THR A 482 -21.04 16.75 -26.97
CA THR A 482 -22.18 15.82 -26.90
C THR A 482 -23.23 16.10 -27.98
N LYS A 483 -23.14 17.25 -28.67
CA LYS A 483 -24.02 17.62 -29.80
C LYS A 483 -23.45 17.28 -31.17
N THR A 484 -22.16 16.96 -31.26
CA THR A 484 -21.53 16.59 -32.54
C THR A 484 -22.07 15.25 -33.00
N SER A 485 -23.04 15.28 -33.92
CA SER A 485 -23.33 14.15 -34.81
C SER A 485 -22.01 13.76 -35.48
N ILE A 486 -21.51 12.57 -35.18
CA ILE A 486 -20.38 11.98 -35.90
C ILE A 486 -20.86 11.76 -37.33
N ALA A 487 -20.62 12.73 -38.21
CA ALA A 487 -20.79 12.56 -39.63
C ALA A 487 -19.57 11.77 -40.13
N TRP A 488 -19.77 10.46 -40.29
CA TRP A 488 -18.86 9.65 -41.09
C TRP A 488 -19.04 10.11 -42.54
N ASN A 489 -18.06 10.84 -43.07
CA ASN A 489 -17.95 11.09 -44.51
C ASN A 489 -17.32 9.89 -45.21
#